data_AF-A0A935TXJ2-F1
#
_entry.id   AF-A0A935TXJ2-F1
#
_cell.length_a   1.000
_cell.length_b   1.000
_cell.length_c   1.000
_cell.angle_alpha   90.00
_cell.angle_beta   90.00
_cell.angle_gamma   90.00
#
_symmetry.space_group_name_H-M   'P 1'
#
loop_
_entity.id
_entity.type
_entity.pdbx_description
1 polymer ?
#
loop_
_entity_poly.entity_id
_entity_poly.type
_entity_poly.pdbx_seq_one_letter_code
_entity_poly.pdbx_strand_id
1 'polypeptide(L)'
;MADDPDDRRVLGLSRLDGEARVAHVLWPRSGDLVHRRGAGHAQGARGESRAGAGSRQARGQGGHRGGGGRGRRCQARRRDRWRRRAGRGAELAVKPALSREVAAALASGQPVVALESTIVAHGLPWPANLEVAKDLEAAVRRCGAVPATIAVIDGSLCAGLGDEQLERLAQDGATFVKAGATDLAVALARGGCAATTVSATAKVAAAVGIRVFSTGGIGGVHRGDDFDVSHDLVALAGLPLAVVSAGAKSILDLPRTIEAMETLGILVLGYRCDELPAFYRRASGVRLPHRVDTVRELAEILTVHWRALGGHGALIANPIPAAAELPAELIDAVLQQALARAAAAEIRGKALTPYLLAEISRASAGRSVVANRALAVHNAEVGAELAVALSHLLAR
;
A
#
# COMPACT_ATOMS: atom_id res chain seq x y z
N MET A 1 -77.72 -16.39 0.54
CA MET A 1 -76.31 -16.41 0.11
C MET A 1 -75.59 -15.39 1.01
N ALA A 2 -75.30 -15.70 2.28
CA ALA A 2 -74.24 -16.59 2.80
C ALA A 2 -72.85 -16.03 2.44
N ASP A 3 -72.12 -15.37 3.34
CA ASP A 3 -71.27 -15.89 4.47
C ASP A 3 -69.99 -16.60 3.97
N ASP A 4 -68.80 -16.05 4.27
CA ASP A 4 -67.83 -16.54 5.30
C ASP A 4 -66.40 -15.94 5.09
N PRO A 5 -65.60 -15.66 6.16
CA PRO A 5 -64.26 -15.04 6.17
C PRO A 5 -63.12 -16.06 6.50
N ASP A 6 -61.98 -15.58 7.04
CA ASP A 6 -60.70 -16.26 7.38
C ASP A 6 -59.70 -16.47 6.21
N ASP A 7 -58.39 -16.21 6.33
CA ASP A 7 -57.51 -16.55 7.44
C ASP A 7 -56.45 -15.45 7.70
N ARG A 8 -56.38 -15.01 8.96
CA ARG A 8 -55.29 -14.24 9.54
C ARG A 8 -54.13 -15.19 9.85
N ARG A 9 -52.93 -14.93 9.32
CA ARG A 9 -51.69 -15.40 9.99
C ARG A 9 -50.68 -14.28 10.16
N VAL A 10 -50.79 -13.68 11.33
CA VAL A 10 -49.66 -13.13 12.09
C VAL A 10 -48.69 -14.28 12.35
N LEU A 11 -47.44 -14.18 11.89
CA LEU A 11 -46.32 -14.92 12.44
C LEU A 11 -45.15 -13.97 12.66
N GLY A 12 -44.66 -14.00 13.91
CA GLY A 12 -43.81 -12.99 14.51
C GLY A 12 -42.47 -12.78 13.82
N LEU A 13 -42.03 -11.53 13.84
CA LEU A 13 -40.63 -11.15 13.82
C LEU A 13 -39.99 -11.66 15.12
N SER A 14 -39.57 -12.92 15.14
CA SER A 14 -38.62 -13.42 16.12
C SER A 14 -37.24 -12.85 15.79
N ARG A 15 -36.60 -12.33 16.84
CA ARG A 15 -35.17 -11.99 16.88
C ARG A 15 -34.34 -13.10 16.24
N LEU A 16 -33.52 -12.75 15.26
CA LEU A 16 -32.40 -13.57 14.81
C LEU A 16 -31.12 -13.02 15.45
N ASP A 17 -30.86 -13.48 16.68
CA ASP A 17 -29.50 -13.65 17.17
C ASP A 17 -28.89 -14.83 16.40
N GLY A 18 -27.74 -14.65 15.75
CA GLY A 18 -26.98 -15.77 15.19
C GLY A 18 -26.18 -15.46 13.93
N GLU A 19 -24.90 -15.15 14.13
CA GLU A 19 -23.75 -15.43 13.26
C GLU A 19 -23.95 -15.33 11.73
N ALA A 20 -23.46 -14.22 11.16
CA ALA A 20 -23.20 -14.11 9.73
C ALA A 20 -22.18 -15.18 9.29
N ARG A 21 -22.67 -16.24 8.64
CA ARG A 21 -21.81 -17.19 7.92
C ARG A 21 -21.33 -16.55 6.63
N VAL A 22 -20.04 -16.22 6.59
CA VAL A 22 -19.33 -15.81 5.37
C VAL A 22 -19.38 -16.97 4.38
N ALA A 23 -20.00 -16.76 3.21
CA ALA A 23 -19.93 -17.70 2.11
C ALA A 23 -18.50 -17.70 1.54
N HIS A 24 -17.79 -18.82 1.73
CA HIS A 24 -16.53 -19.05 1.05
C HIS A 24 -16.80 -19.35 -0.43
N VAL A 25 -16.35 -18.47 -1.32
CA VAL A 25 -16.24 -18.78 -2.75
C VAL A 25 -15.13 -19.81 -2.90
N LEU A 26 -15.49 -21.07 -3.15
CA LEU A 26 -14.57 -22.15 -3.45
C LEU A 26 -14.13 -22.04 -4.92
N TRP A 27 -12.86 -21.73 -5.16
CA TRP A 27 -12.24 -21.86 -6.47
C TRP A 27 -12.06 -23.36 -6.81
N PRO A 28 -12.43 -23.83 -8.02
CA PRO A 28 -12.22 -25.23 -8.39
C PRO A 28 -10.73 -25.57 -8.38
N ARG A 29 -10.37 -26.69 -7.74
CA ARG A 29 -9.01 -27.23 -7.80
C ARG A 29 -8.69 -27.63 -9.24
N SER A 30 -7.67 -27.02 -9.82
CA SER A 30 -7.13 -27.38 -11.13
C SER A 30 -6.55 -28.78 -11.06
N GLY A 31 -7.28 -29.75 -11.62
CA GLY A 31 -6.83 -31.13 -11.63
C GLY A 31 -7.89 -32.06 -12.22
N ASP A 32 -8.41 -31.75 -13.40
CA ASP A 32 -9.13 -32.70 -14.25
C ASP A 32 -9.15 -32.21 -15.71
N LEU A 33 -8.00 -32.33 -16.39
CA LEU A 33 -7.96 -32.43 -17.85
C LEU A 33 -6.85 -33.42 -18.23
N VAL A 34 -7.23 -34.71 -18.24
CA VAL A 34 -6.47 -35.78 -18.88
C VAL A 34 -7.08 -36.02 -20.26
N HIS A 35 -6.33 -35.75 -21.33
CA HIS A 35 -6.49 -36.48 -22.60
C HIS A 35 -5.13 -36.70 -23.30
N ARG A 36 -4.66 -37.94 -23.12
CA ARG A 36 -3.91 -38.83 -24.04
C ARG A 36 -3.73 -38.37 -25.51
N ARG A 37 -2.47 -38.31 -25.99
CA ARG A 37 -1.72 -39.34 -26.78
C ARG A 37 -0.70 -38.69 -27.74
N GLY A 38 0.47 -39.33 -27.90
CA GLY A 38 1.37 -39.11 -29.03
C GLY A 38 2.83 -39.48 -28.74
N ALA A 39 3.19 -40.75 -28.95
CA ALA A 39 4.55 -41.27 -28.84
C ALA A 39 5.39 -40.92 -30.08
N GLY A 40 6.70 -40.72 -29.89
CA GLY A 40 7.70 -40.63 -30.97
C GLY A 40 9.13 -40.64 -30.44
N HIS A 41 9.93 -41.62 -30.89
CA HIS A 41 11.29 -41.96 -30.47
C HIS A 41 12.39 -40.97 -30.91
N ALA A 42 13.49 -40.91 -30.12
CA ALA A 42 14.91 -40.97 -30.54
C ALA A 42 15.82 -40.76 -29.29
N GLN A 43 16.42 -41.80 -28.72
CA GLN A 43 17.80 -42.29 -28.93
C GLN A 43 18.93 -41.26 -28.80
N GLY A 44 19.76 -41.46 -27.75
CA GLY A 44 21.22 -41.51 -27.85
C GLY A 44 22.01 -40.21 -27.61
N ALA A 45 22.73 -40.13 -26.48
CA ALA A 45 24.20 -40.26 -26.45
C ALA A 45 24.75 -39.98 -25.06
N ARG A 46 25.67 -40.85 -24.64
CA ARG A 46 26.46 -40.79 -23.41
C ARG A 46 27.61 -39.79 -23.57
N GLY A 47 28.01 -39.16 -22.47
CA GLY A 47 29.26 -38.43 -22.34
C GLY A 47 29.71 -38.41 -20.88
N GLU A 48 30.67 -39.26 -20.57
CA GLU A 48 31.37 -39.35 -19.28
C GLU A 48 32.29 -38.14 -19.06
N SER A 49 32.48 -37.69 -17.82
CA SER A 49 33.82 -37.49 -17.25
C SER A 49 33.82 -37.22 -15.73
N ARG A 50 34.37 -38.23 -15.04
CA ARG A 50 35.32 -38.25 -13.92
C ARG A 50 35.40 -37.12 -12.87
N ALA A 51 35.44 -37.62 -11.65
CA ALA A 51 35.81 -37.03 -10.38
C ALA A 51 37.23 -36.45 -10.30
N GLY A 52 37.40 -35.50 -9.38
CA GLY A 52 38.68 -35.09 -8.81
C GLY A 52 38.48 -34.48 -7.43
N ALA A 53 38.78 -35.24 -6.38
CA ALA A 53 38.81 -34.80 -4.99
C ALA A 53 40.14 -34.09 -4.68
N GLY A 54 40.12 -33.12 -3.75
CA GLY A 54 41.33 -32.48 -3.26
C GLY A 54 41.06 -31.42 -2.19
N SER A 55 41.06 -31.87 -0.93
CA SER A 55 40.96 -31.07 0.28
C SER A 55 42.21 -30.21 0.52
N ARG A 56 42.03 -29.04 1.15
CA ARG A 56 43.01 -28.45 2.09
C ARG A 56 42.35 -27.38 2.97
N GLN A 57 42.29 -27.70 4.26
CA GLN A 57 41.98 -26.78 5.36
C GLN A 57 43.15 -25.81 5.56
N ALA A 58 42.85 -24.54 5.80
CA ALA A 58 43.76 -23.61 6.46
C ALA A 58 43.05 -22.98 7.66
N ARG A 59 43.54 -23.31 8.86
CA ARG A 59 43.19 -22.67 10.12
C ARG A 59 43.95 -21.36 10.20
N GLY A 60 43.24 -20.25 10.43
CA GLY A 60 43.81 -18.98 10.88
C GLY A 60 43.11 -18.52 12.15
N GLN A 61 43.77 -18.70 13.29
CA GLN A 61 43.38 -18.08 14.56
C GLN A 61 43.92 -16.65 14.57
N GLY A 62 43.06 -15.68 14.91
CA GLY A 62 43.44 -14.30 15.16
C GLY A 62 42.36 -13.65 16.02
N GLY A 63 42.62 -13.53 17.31
CA GLY A 63 41.69 -12.97 18.27
C GLY A 63 41.65 -11.44 18.20
N HIS A 64 40.45 -10.88 18.26
CA HIS A 64 40.22 -9.55 18.81
C HIS A 64 38.97 -9.57 19.68
N ARG A 65 39.19 -9.47 20.99
CA ARG A 65 38.16 -9.13 21.99
C ARG A 65 37.99 -7.61 21.98
N GLY A 66 36.75 -7.13 21.86
CA GLY A 66 36.42 -5.74 22.15
C GLY A 66 35.03 -5.34 21.66
N GLY A 67 34.09 -5.09 22.58
CA GLY A 67 32.99 -4.14 22.34
C GLY A 67 31.69 -4.61 21.67
N GLY A 68 31.27 -5.88 21.77
CA GLY A 68 30.01 -6.36 21.12
C GLY A 68 28.80 -6.61 22.04
N GLY A 69 28.93 -6.41 23.35
CA GLY A 69 28.04 -7.06 24.34
C GLY A 69 26.66 -6.43 24.56
N ARG A 70 26.48 -5.13 24.29
CA ARG A 70 25.24 -4.41 24.64
C ARG A 70 24.19 -4.42 23.51
N GLY A 71 24.59 -4.31 22.24
CA GLY A 71 23.67 -4.34 21.09
C GLY A 71 23.04 -5.73 20.84
N ARG A 72 23.82 -6.81 20.97
CA ARG A 72 23.34 -8.19 20.72
C ARG A 72 22.38 -8.69 21.82
N ARG A 73 22.57 -8.29 23.08
CA ARG A 73 21.65 -8.64 24.18
C ARG A 73 20.29 -7.95 24.07
N CYS A 74 20.23 -6.71 23.55
CA CYS A 74 18.96 -6.03 23.30
C CYS A 74 18.16 -6.67 22.14
N GLN A 75 18.83 -7.09 21.06
CA GLN A 75 18.17 -7.77 19.94
C GLN A 75 17.68 -9.18 20.31
N ALA A 76 18.47 -9.94 21.09
CA ALA A 76 18.07 -11.26 21.57
C ALA A 76 16.84 -11.21 22.51
N ARG A 77 16.78 -10.21 23.40
CA ARG A 77 15.62 -10.01 24.29
C ARG A 77 14.32 -9.66 23.56
N ARG A 78 14.40 -9.02 22.37
CA ARG A 78 13.22 -8.68 21.55
C ARG A 78 12.69 -9.86 20.75
N ARG A 79 13.56 -10.73 20.21
CA ARG A 79 13.17 -11.97 19.49
C ARG A 79 12.32 -12.93 20.34
N ASP A 80 12.55 -12.93 21.65
CA ASP A 80 11.81 -13.74 22.62
C ASP A 80 10.38 -13.25 22.90
N ARG A 81 10.03 -12.01 22.56
CA ARG A 81 8.75 -11.40 22.95
C ARG A 81 7.54 -12.04 22.25
N TRP A 82 7.70 -12.41 20.98
CA TRP A 82 6.68 -13.13 20.20
C TRP A 82 6.47 -14.55 20.70
N ARG A 83 7.57 -15.28 20.96
CA ARG A 83 7.52 -16.66 21.48
C ARG A 83 6.92 -16.72 22.89
N ARG A 84 7.22 -15.75 23.76
CA ARG A 84 6.67 -15.67 25.13
C ARG A 84 5.19 -15.27 25.19
N ARG A 85 4.65 -14.58 24.16
CA ARG A 85 3.21 -14.29 24.04
C ARG A 85 2.43 -15.48 23.47
N ALA A 86 3.03 -16.25 22.57
CA ALA A 86 2.43 -17.43 21.97
C ALA A 86 2.07 -18.54 22.97
N GLY A 87 2.85 -18.68 24.06
CA GLY A 87 2.64 -19.74 25.05
C GLY A 87 1.46 -19.53 26.03
N ARG A 88 0.60 -18.52 25.84
CA ARG A 88 -0.45 -18.15 26.82
C ARG A 88 -1.87 -18.05 26.24
N GLY A 89 -2.18 -18.78 25.17
CA GLY A 89 -3.56 -18.87 24.64
C GLY A 89 -4.21 -17.53 24.21
N ALA A 90 -3.46 -16.43 24.23
CA ALA A 90 -3.91 -15.13 23.79
C ALA A 90 -3.77 -15.06 22.27
N GLU A 91 -4.84 -14.65 21.60
CA GLU A 91 -4.83 -14.32 20.18
C GLU A 91 -3.65 -13.37 19.89
N LEU A 92 -2.69 -13.86 19.11
CA LEU A 92 -1.44 -13.17 18.78
C LEU A 92 -1.69 -12.09 17.71
N ALA A 93 -2.56 -11.14 18.01
CA ALA A 93 -2.73 -9.96 17.17
C ALA A 93 -1.51 -9.03 17.35
N VAL A 94 -0.80 -8.76 16.25
CA VAL A 94 0.19 -7.67 16.23
C VAL A 94 -0.57 -6.36 16.39
N LYS A 95 -0.51 -5.75 17.58
CA LYS A 95 -1.04 -4.40 17.80
C LYS A 95 0.01 -3.37 17.37
N PRO A 96 -0.28 -2.50 16.38
CA PRO A 96 0.60 -1.40 16.04
C PRO A 96 0.83 -0.49 17.25
N ALA A 97 2.06 -0.02 17.42
CA ALA A 97 2.41 1.00 18.38
C ALA A 97 1.97 2.36 17.82
N LEU A 98 0.97 2.95 18.46
CA LEU A 98 0.48 4.29 18.12
C LEU A 98 1.34 5.34 18.82
N SER A 99 1.62 6.46 18.13
CA SER A 99 2.10 7.65 18.83
C SER A 99 1.04 8.13 19.84
N ARG A 100 1.46 8.88 20.86
CA ARG A 100 0.54 9.44 21.87
C ARG A 100 -0.56 10.28 21.22
N GLU A 101 -0.19 11.06 20.21
CA GLU A 101 -1.09 11.92 19.45
C GLU A 101 -2.12 11.11 18.65
N VAL A 102 -1.68 10.12 17.87
CA VAL A 102 -2.57 9.25 17.09
C VAL A 102 -3.52 8.46 17.99
N ALA A 103 -3.01 7.93 19.11
CA ALA A 103 -3.85 7.23 20.08
C ALA A 103 -4.94 8.13 20.69
N ALA A 104 -4.59 9.36 21.07
CA ALA A 104 -5.54 10.32 21.61
C ALA A 104 -6.59 10.76 20.58
N ALA A 105 -6.16 10.99 19.33
CA ALA A 105 -7.04 11.38 18.24
C ALA A 105 -8.07 10.28 17.94
N LEU A 106 -7.62 9.03 17.80
CA LEU A 106 -8.51 7.89 17.57
C LEU A 106 -9.48 7.67 18.75
N ALA A 107 -9.00 7.80 19.98
CA ALA A 107 -9.84 7.63 21.17
C ALA A 107 -10.92 8.72 21.33
N SER A 108 -10.66 9.93 20.81
CA SER A 108 -11.59 11.07 20.87
C SER A 108 -12.41 11.25 19.59
N GLY A 109 -12.28 10.35 18.61
CA GLY A 109 -12.97 10.46 17.32
C GLY A 109 -12.46 11.60 16.44
N GLN A 110 -11.28 12.16 16.73
CA GLN A 110 -10.65 13.18 15.89
C GLN A 110 -10.17 12.58 14.56
N PRO A 111 -10.17 13.37 13.48
CA PRO A 111 -9.76 12.91 12.17
C PRO A 111 -8.26 12.59 12.12
N VAL A 112 -7.93 11.42 11.57
CA VAL A 112 -6.55 10.94 11.40
C VAL A 112 -6.33 10.57 9.93
N VAL A 113 -5.20 10.98 9.36
CA VAL A 113 -4.78 10.62 8.00
C VAL A 113 -3.51 9.78 8.07
N ALA A 114 -3.56 8.57 7.52
CA ALA A 114 -2.36 7.75 7.38
C ALA A 114 -1.45 8.30 6.26
N LEU A 115 -0.14 8.13 6.43
CA LEU A 115 0.89 8.46 5.43
C LEU A 115 1.86 7.28 5.28
N GLU A 116 2.28 6.96 4.05
CA GLU A 116 3.25 5.87 3.81
C GLU A 116 4.69 6.31 4.05
N SER A 117 5.58 5.35 4.32
CA SER A 117 7.02 5.62 4.51
C SER A 117 7.89 5.29 3.30
N THR A 118 7.38 4.59 2.28
CA THR A 118 8.16 4.28 1.07
C THR A 118 8.56 5.54 0.31
N ILE A 119 7.67 6.54 0.24
CA ILE A 119 7.99 7.84 -0.40
C ILE A 119 9.19 8.52 0.28
N VAL A 120 9.33 8.36 1.60
CA VAL A 120 10.42 8.93 2.40
C VAL A 120 11.72 8.13 2.20
N ALA A 121 11.69 6.81 2.39
CA ALA A 121 12.91 6.01 2.37
C ALA A 121 13.44 5.69 0.95
N HIS A 122 12.56 5.60 -0.05
CA HIS A 122 12.90 5.10 -1.39
C HIS A 122 12.38 5.98 -2.53
N GLY A 123 11.52 6.95 -2.25
CA GLY A 123 10.89 7.78 -3.27
C GLY A 123 11.70 9.02 -3.66
N LEU A 124 12.46 9.57 -2.71
CA LEU A 124 13.16 10.85 -2.84
C LEU A 124 14.55 10.77 -2.19
N PRO A 125 15.55 11.54 -2.68
CA PRO A 125 16.87 11.59 -2.09
C PRO A 125 16.89 12.39 -0.77
N TRP A 126 17.85 12.10 0.09
CA TRP A 126 18.16 12.94 1.25
C TRP A 126 18.83 14.27 0.84
N PRO A 127 18.50 15.42 1.48
CA PRO A 127 17.55 15.63 2.57
C PRO A 127 16.10 15.91 2.14
N ALA A 128 15.84 16.00 0.83
CA ALA A 128 14.52 16.36 0.29
C ALA A 128 13.40 15.41 0.77
N ASN A 129 13.70 14.13 0.98
CA ASN A 129 12.74 13.17 1.52
C ASN A 129 12.23 13.51 2.93
N LEU A 130 13.07 14.02 3.83
CA LEU A 130 12.66 14.46 5.16
C LEU A 130 11.80 15.71 5.09
N GLU A 131 12.19 16.68 4.24
CA GLU A 131 11.42 17.90 4.01
C GLU A 131 10.02 17.56 3.51
N VAL A 132 9.90 16.68 2.52
CA VAL A 132 8.59 16.22 2.02
C VAL A 132 7.80 15.53 3.13
N ALA A 133 8.42 14.65 3.91
CA ALA A 133 7.72 13.99 5.01
C ALA A 133 7.12 15.01 6.00
N LYS A 134 7.90 16.04 6.38
CA LYS A 134 7.45 17.12 7.26
C LYS A 134 6.36 17.97 6.62
N ASP A 135 6.45 18.27 5.33
CA ASP A 135 5.41 19.02 4.62
C ASP A 135 4.08 18.27 4.57
N LEU A 136 4.13 16.94 4.36
CA LEU A 136 2.93 16.10 4.38
C LEU A 136 2.27 16.14 5.75
N GLU A 137 3.05 15.96 6.83
CA GLU A 137 2.52 16.05 8.19
C GLU A 137 1.96 17.46 8.49
N ALA A 138 2.66 18.51 8.07
CA ALA A 138 2.21 19.88 8.23
C ALA A 138 0.92 20.17 7.45
N ALA A 139 0.79 19.65 6.22
CA ALA A 139 -0.41 19.77 5.41
C ALA A 139 -1.63 19.15 6.10
N VAL A 140 -1.49 17.92 6.60
CA VAL A 140 -2.55 17.25 7.35
C VAL A 140 -2.96 18.06 8.58
N ARG A 141 -1.98 18.59 9.33
CA ARG A 141 -2.21 19.41 10.53
C ARG A 141 -2.94 20.71 10.22
N ARG A 142 -2.53 21.43 9.16
CA ARG A 142 -3.17 22.70 8.75
C ARG A 142 -4.65 22.53 8.43
N CYS A 143 -5.03 21.37 7.89
CA CYS A 143 -6.40 21.03 7.57
C CYS A 143 -7.19 20.45 8.75
N GLY A 144 -6.62 20.42 9.97
CA GLY A 144 -7.32 20.03 11.20
C GLY A 144 -7.35 18.52 11.48
N ALA A 145 -6.51 17.73 10.82
CA ALA A 145 -6.36 16.29 11.08
C ALA A 145 -5.00 15.96 11.70
N VAL A 146 -4.90 14.77 12.28
CA VAL A 146 -3.65 14.23 12.86
C VAL A 146 -2.95 13.32 11.84
N PRO A 147 -1.68 13.57 11.49
CA PRO A 147 -0.93 12.70 10.60
C PRO A 147 -0.47 11.43 11.33
N ALA A 148 -0.54 10.30 10.63
CA ALA A 148 -0.04 9.01 11.11
C ALA A 148 0.89 8.39 10.06
N THR A 149 2.16 8.82 10.04
CA THR A 149 3.19 8.17 9.22
C THR A 149 3.42 6.73 9.72
N ILE A 150 3.33 5.74 8.82
CA ILE A 150 3.38 4.32 9.17
C ILE A 150 4.68 3.67 8.71
N ALA A 151 5.39 2.97 9.60
CA ALA A 151 6.61 2.22 9.28
C ALA A 151 6.81 1.03 10.23
N VAL A 152 7.76 0.16 9.94
CA VAL A 152 8.32 -0.80 10.92
C VAL A 152 9.65 -0.26 11.42
N ILE A 153 9.76 -0.02 12.74
CA ILE A 153 10.99 0.42 13.40
C ILE A 153 11.45 -0.66 14.38
N ASP A 154 12.62 -1.26 14.14
CA ASP A 154 13.25 -2.27 15.00
C ASP A 154 12.29 -3.40 15.44
N GLY A 155 11.49 -3.91 14.50
CA GLY A 155 10.48 -4.96 14.71
C GLY A 155 9.14 -4.50 15.27
N SER A 156 8.94 -3.19 15.46
CA SER A 156 7.68 -2.61 15.91
C SER A 156 6.94 -1.99 14.74
N LEU A 157 5.71 -2.42 14.51
CA LEU A 157 4.79 -1.76 13.58
C LEU A 157 4.32 -0.46 14.22
N CYS A 158 4.61 0.68 13.62
CA CYS A 158 4.34 2.02 14.18
C CYS A 158 3.32 2.76 13.30
N ALA A 159 2.39 3.47 13.93
CA ALA A 159 1.50 4.43 13.27
C ALA A 159 1.57 5.78 14.01
N GLY A 160 2.07 6.80 13.30
CA GLY A 160 2.58 8.03 13.89
C GLY A 160 4.04 7.85 14.30
N LEU A 161 4.96 8.41 13.51
CA LEU A 161 6.39 8.47 13.85
C LEU A 161 6.67 9.79 14.58
N GLY A 162 7.55 9.75 15.57
CA GLY A 162 8.14 10.97 16.13
C GLY A 162 9.26 11.51 15.23
N ASP A 163 9.69 12.74 15.49
CA ASP A 163 10.72 13.44 14.68
C ASP A 163 12.00 12.63 14.48
N GLU A 164 12.56 12.05 15.55
CA GLU A 164 13.76 11.21 15.47
C GLU A 164 13.57 9.96 14.60
N GLN A 165 12.38 9.35 14.66
CA GLN A 165 12.07 8.15 13.86
C GLN A 165 11.90 8.52 12.39
N LEU A 166 11.29 9.67 12.11
CA LEU A 166 11.09 10.19 10.77
C LEU A 166 12.42 10.61 10.12
N GLU A 167 13.29 11.27 10.88
CA GLU A 167 14.64 11.63 10.45
C GLU A 167 15.48 10.39 10.18
N ARG A 168 15.48 9.40 11.09
CA ARG A 168 16.16 8.12 10.86
C ARG A 168 15.65 7.39 9.61
N LEU A 169 14.32 7.38 9.39
CA LEU A 169 13.73 6.79 8.19
C LEU A 169 14.24 7.47 6.90
N ALA A 170 14.37 8.80 6.92
CA ALA A 170 14.83 9.58 5.79
C ALA A 170 16.33 9.47 5.54
N GLN A 171 17.15 9.52 6.60
CA GLN A 171 18.61 9.48 6.51
C GLN A 171 19.12 8.07 6.22
N ASP A 172 18.58 7.06 6.91
CA ASP A 172 19.02 5.67 6.81
C ASP A 172 18.12 4.83 5.89
N GLY A 173 17.45 5.45 4.90
CA GLY A 173 16.45 4.80 4.06
C GLY A 173 16.91 3.47 3.44
N ALA A 174 18.18 3.35 3.08
CA ALA A 174 18.77 2.11 2.54
C ALA A 174 18.75 0.92 3.52
N THR A 175 18.64 1.17 4.84
CA THR A 175 18.52 0.13 5.88
C THR A 175 17.08 -0.33 6.10
N PHE A 176 16.11 0.41 5.56
CA PHE A 176 14.69 0.08 5.62
C PHE A 176 14.33 -0.74 4.40
N VAL A 177 13.88 -1.98 4.59
CA VAL A 177 13.37 -2.75 3.44
C VAL A 177 12.05 -2.14 2.95
N LYS A 178 11.87 -2.00 1.64
CA LYS A 178 10.56 -1.70 1.06
C LYS A 178 9.60 -2.87 1.28
N ALA A 179 8.54 -2.66 2.05
CA ALA A 179 7.62 -3.70 2.49
C ALA A 179 6.18 -3.44 2.08
N GLY A 180 5.63 -4.34 1.27
CA GLY A 180 4.19 -4.48 1.09
C GLY A 180 3.55 -5.30 2.21
N ALA A 181 2.23 -5.46 2.19
CA ALA A 181 1.51 -6.10 3.29
C ALA A 181 1.96 -7.54 3.60
N THR A 182 2.47 -8.29 2.62
CA THR A 182 3.04 -9.65 2.82
C THR A 182 4.42 -9.63 3.45
N ASP A 183 5.20 -8.57 3.24
CA ASP A 183 6.56 -8.42 3.77
C ASP A 183 6.57 -8.04 5.26
N LEU A 184 5.48 -7.47 5.77
CA LEU A 184 5.34 -7.04 7.17
C LEU A 184 5.64 -8.17 8.15
N ALA A 185 5.15 -9.39 7.89
CA ALA A 185 5.39 -10.54 8.76
C ALA A 185 6.89 -10.85 8.91
N VAL A 186 7.64 -10.74 7.80
CA VAL A 186 9.08 -10.97 7.77
C VAL A 186 9.83 -9.87 8.52
N ALA A 187 9.49 -8.60 8.27
CA ALA A 187 10.12 -7.46 8.94
C ALA A 187 9.92 -7.51 10.47
N LEU A 188 8.70 -7.81 10.92
CA LEU A 188 8.36 -7.92 12.34
C LEU A 188 9.05 -9.11 13.02
N ALA A 189 9.01 -10.29 12.40
CA ALA A 189 9.62 -11.50 12.97
C ALA A 189 11.15 -11.39 13.07
N ARG A 190 11.80 -10.70 12.12
CA ARG A 190 13.25 -10.48 12.12
C ARG A 190 13.69 -9.38 13.08
N GLY A 191 12.78 -8.53 13.54
CA GLY A 191 13.11 -7.35 14.33
C GLY A 191 13.77 -6.23 13.50
N GLY A 192 13.48 -6.16 12.20
CA GLY A 192 14.10 -5.23 11.27
C GLY A 192 13.37 -3.89 11.13
N CYS A 193 13.87 -3.03 10.24
CA CYS A 193 13.22 -1.80 9.83
C CYS A 193 12.63 -1.94 8.43
N ALA A 194 11.44 -1.38 8.19
CA ALA A 194 10.79 -1.42 6.89
C ALA A 194 9.99 -0.15 6.60
N ALA A 195 10.14 0.35 5.38
CA ALA A 195 9.31 1.40 4.83
C ALA A 195 8.09 0.76 4.17
N THR A 196 6.90 1.16 4.60
CA THR A 196 5.64 0.56 4.15
C THR A 196 5.21 1.16 2.82
N THR A 197 4.82 0.31 1.88
CA THR A 197 4.14 0.73 0.64
C THR A 197 2.66 0.96 0.91
N VAL A 198 1.92 1.49 -0.07
CA VAL A 198 0.45 1.62 -0.05
C VAL A 198 -0.28 0.40 0.53
N SER A 199 -0.05 -0.82 0.03
CA SER A 199 -0.70 -2.03 0.59
C SER A 199 -0.40 -2.28 2.08
N ALA A 200 0.84 -2.08 2.52
CA ALA A 200 1.21 -2.24 3.92
C ALA A 200 0.60 -1.12 4.78
N THR A 201 0.74 0.14 4.37
CA THR A 201 0.19 1.30 5.07
C THR A 201 -1.32 1.17 5.23
N ALA A 202 -2.05 0.85 4.15
CA ALA A 202 -3.49 0.64 4.16
C ALA A 202 -3.89 -0.46 5.16
N LYS A 203 -3.18 -1.60 5.17
CA LYS A 203 -3.46 -2.70 6.10
C LYS A 203 -3.31 -2.28 7.56
N VAL A 204 -2.27 -1.52 7.89
CA VAL A 204 -2.05 -1.02 9.26
C VAL A 204 -3.09 0.04 9.63
N ALA A 205 -3.34 1.00 8.73
CA ALA A 205 -4.29 2.07 8.93
C ALA A 205 -5.69 1.52 9.24
N ALA A 206 -6.19 0.61 8.42
CA ALA A 206 -7.48 -0.06 8.64
C ALA A 206 -7.51 -0.81 9.97
N ALA A 207 -6.44 -1.53 10.32
CA ALA A 207 -6.36 -2.31 11.56
C ALA A 207 -6.38 -1.46 12.84
N VAL A 208 -6.02 -0.17 12.75
CA VAL A 208 -6.08 0.79 13.88
C VAL A 208 -7.26 1.76 13.78
N GLY A 209 -8.14 1.58 12.80
CA GLY A 209 -9.35 2.39 12.65
C GLY A 209 -9.18 3.70 11.87
N ILE A 210 -8.04 3.91 11.20
CA ILE A 210 -7.85 5.07 10.31
C ILE A 210 -8.55 4.79 8.97
N ARG A 211 -9.45 5.70 8.57
CA ARG A 211 -10.30 5.56 7.37
C ARG A 211 -9.79 6.32 6.13
N VAL A 212 -8.82 7.21 6.28
CA VAL A 212 -8.25 7.99 5.18
C VAL A 212 -6.73 7.83 5.14
N PHE A 213 -6.20 7.59 3.95
CA PHE A 213 -4.77 7.45 3.68
C PHE A 213 -4.41 8.33 2.47
N SER A 214 -3.39 9.17 2.59
CA SER A 214 -2.85 9.95 1.47
C SER A 214 -1.48 9.44 1.03
N THR A 215 -1.29 9.32 -0.28
CA THR A 215 -0.01 9.00 -0.94
C THR A 215 0.15 9.86 -2.20
N GLY A 216 1.33 9.86 -2.81
CA GLY A 216 1.49 10.46 -4.12
C GLY A 216 0.66 9.73 -5.19
N GLY A 217 0.80 8.40 -5.26
CA GLY A 217 0.20 7.59 -6.32
C GLY A 217 0.20 6.13 -5.94
N ILE A 218 -0.86 5.39 -6.25
CA ILE A 218 -0.93 3.96 -5.96
C ILE A 218 -0.06 3.15 -6.94
N GLY A 219 0.30 1.92 -6.57
CA GLY A 219 0.68 0.90 -7.55
C GLY A 219 -0.53 0.41 -8.35
N GLY A 220 -0.30 -0.40 -9.37
CA GLY A 220 -1.35 -0.89 -10.26
C GLY A 220 -0.83 -1.99 -11.18
N VAL A 221 -1.45 -2.14 -12.34
CA VAL A 221 -1.01 -3.09 -13.36
C VAL A 221 0.21 -2.49 -14.08
N HIS A 222 1.33 -3.22 -14.12
CA HIS A 222 2.48 -2.79 -14.90
C HIS A 222 2.25 -2.99 -16.39
N ARG A 223 2.97 -2.22 -17.21
CA ARG A 223 2.99 -2.41 -18.67
C ARG A 223 3.72 -3.71 -19.02
N GLY A 224 3.26 -4.39 -20.07
CA GLY A 224 3.76 -5.70 -20.47
C GLY A 224 2.73 -6.81 -20.22
N ASP A 225 3.10 -8.05 -20.53
CA ASP A 225 2.22 -9.23 -20.44
C ASP A 225 2.68 -10.21 -19.32
N ASP A 226 3.49 -9.70 -18.39
CA ASP A 226 4.22 -10.41 -17.33
C ASP A 226 3.36 -10.75 -16.11
N PHE A 227 2.07 -10.37 -16.11
CA PHE A 227 1.18 -10.38 -14.94
C PHE A 227 1.77 -9.68 -13.69
N ASP A 228 2.64 -8.69 -13.87
CA ASP A 228 3.19 -7.87 -12.78
C ASP A 228 2.13 -6.86 -12.30
N VAL A 229 1.38 -7.25 -11.28
CA VAL A 229 0.28 -6.46 -10.69
C VAL A 229 0.60 -6.12 -9.26
N SER A 230 0.51 -4.84 -8.90
CA SER A 230 0.75 -4.38 -7.54
C SER A 230 -0.24 -4.99 -6.55
N HIS A 231 0.29 -5.48 -5.43
CA HIS A 231 -0.50 -5.92 -4.28
C HIS A 231 -1.36 -4.80 -3.65
N ASP A 232 -1.10 -3.54 -4.02
CA ASP A 232 -1.94 -2.41 -3.61
C ASP A 232 -3.40 -2.62 -3.99
N LEU A 233 -3.70 -3.13 -5.20
CA LEU A 233 -5.07 -3.31 -5.65
C LEU A 233 -5.82 -4.34 -4.79
N VAL A 234 -5.22 -5.50 -4.56
CA VAL A 234 -5.80 -6.55 -3.72
C VAL A 234 -5.95 -6.10 -2.26
N ALA A 235 -4.99 -5.33 -1.74
CA ALA A 235 -5.10 -4.78 -0.40
C ALA A 235 -6.28 -3.82 -0.28
N LEU A 236 -6.46 -2.90 -1.25
CA LEU A 236 -7.57 -1.94 -1.22
C LEU A 236 -8.93 -2.62 -1.39
N ALA A 237 -9.03 -3.67 -2.19
CA ALA A 237 -10.27 -4.43 -2.39
C ALA A 237 -10.90 -4.95 -1.08
N GLY A 238 -10.10 -5.20 -0.04
CA GLY A 238 -10.57 -5.79 1.22
C GLY A 238 -10.52 -4.86 2.44
N LEU A 239 -10.18 -3.59 2.29
CA LEU A 239 -9.94 -2.68 3.42
C LEU A 239 -10.91 -1.48 3.39
N PRO A 240 -11.69 -1.24 4.46
CA PRO A 240 -12.64 -0.12 4.54
C PRO A 240 -11.92 1.20 4.84
N LEU A 241 -11.23 1.74 3.83
CA LEU A 241 -10.58 3.04 3.85
C LEU A 241 -10.58 3.68 2.45
N ALA A 242 -10.42 4.99 2.40
CA ALA A 242 -10.23 5.75 1.18
C ALA A 242 -8.75 6.15 1.02
N VAL A 243 -8.20 5.93 -0.18
CA VAL A 243 -6.87 6.39 -0.56
C VAL A 243 -6.99 7.61 -1.44
N VAL A 244 -6.41 8.73 -1.02
CA VAL A 244 -6.28 9.94 -1.84
C VAL A 244 -4.94 9.91 -2.55
N SER A 245 -4.96 9.96 -3.89
CA SER A 245 -3.74 9.95 -4.69
C SER A 245 -3.92 10.64 -6.04
N ALA A 246 -2.80 10.97 -6.71
CA ALA A 246 -2.79 11.45 -8.09
C ALA A 246 -2.96 10.31 -9.10
N GLY A 247 -3.96 9.46 -8.86
CA GLY A 247 -4.18 8.21 -9.57
C GLY A 247 -3.10 7.16 -9.27
N ALA A 248 -2.84 6.28 -10.24
CA ALA A 248 -1.74 5.34 -10.20
C ALA A 248 -0.48 5.97 -10.82
N LYS A 249 0.71 5.52 -10.39
CA LYS A 249 2.00 6.05 -10.89
C LYS A 249 2.06 6.00 -12.42
N SER A 250 2.57 7.05 -13.07
CA SER A 250 2.61 7.20 -14.54
C SER A 250 3.38 6.10 -15.28
N ILE A 251 4.19 5.33 -14.57
CA ILE A 251 4.96 4.18 -15.07
C ILE A 251 4.12 2.92 -15.36
N LEU A 252 2.85 2.93 -14.94
CA LEU A 252 1.93 1.80 -14.99
C LEU A 252 1.04 1.83 -16.24
N ASP A 253 0.33 0.74 -16.46
CA ASP A 253 -0.77 0.65 -17.42
C ASP A 253 -2.05 1.16 -16.75
N LEU A 254 -2.40 2.42 -17.01
CA LEU A 254 -3.52 3.09 -16.37
C LEU A 254 -4.89 2.52 -16.79
N PRO A 255 -5.16 2.26 -18.09
CA PRO A 255 -6.39 1.56 -18.51
C PRO A 255 -6.55 0.21 -17.80
N ARG A 256 -5.53 -0.67 -17.86
CA ARG A 256 -5.61 -1.99 -17.21
C ARG A 256 -5.73 -1.88 -15.69
N THR A 257 -5.17 -0.83 -15.09
CA THR A 257 -5.33 -0.60 -13.64
C THR A 257 -6.78 -0.29 -13.28
N ILE A 258 -7.48 0.56 -14.04
CA ILE A 258 -8.89 0.88 -13.75
C ILE A 258 -9.81 -0.34 -13.94
N GLU A 259 -9.60 -1.11 -15.02
CA GLU A 259 -10.33 -2.38 -15.25
C GLU A 259 -10.12 -3.38 -14.09
N ALA A 260 -8.88 -3.49 -13.59
CA ALA A 260 -8.58 -4.34 -12.44
C ALA A 260 -9.23 -3.83 -11.16
N MET A 261 -9.31 -2.51 -10.96
CA MET A 261 -9.99 -1.92 -9.80
C MET A 261 -11.50 -2.17 -9.83
N GLU A 262 -12.13 -2.05 -11.00
CA GLU A 262 -13.54 -2.41 -11.20
C GLU A 262 -13.77 -3.89 -10.88
N THR A 263 -12.95 -4.78 -11.44
CA THR A 263 -13.04 -6.24 -11.19
C THR A 263 -12.92 -6.58 -9.71
N LEU A 264 -12.10 -5.83 -8.97
CA LEU A 264 -11.88 -6.02 -7.54
C LEU A 264 -12.93 -5.33 -6.65
N GLY A 265 -13.90 -4.62 -7.23
CA GLY A 265 -14.93 -3.90 -6.49
C GLY A 265 -14.42 -2.67 -5.73
N ILE A 266 -13.33 -2.06 -6.19
CA ILE A 266 -12.77 -0.84 -5.58
C ILE A 266 -13.51 0.37 -6.15
N LEU A 267 -14.11 1.18 -5.28
CA LEU A 267 -14.79 2.40 -5.70
C LEU A 267 -13.77 3.43 -6.21
N VAL A 268 -13.97 4.00 -7.40
CA VAL A 268 -13.10 5.04 -7.96
C VAL A 268 -13.88 6.33 -8.16
N LEU A 269 -13.42 7.42 -7.53
CA LEU A 269 -14.03 8.75 -7.60
C LEU A 269 -12.99 9.77 -8.08
N GLY A 270 -13.29 10.50 -9.15
CA GLY A 270 -12.52 11.66 -9.60
C GLY A 270 -12.88 12.90 -8.79
N TYR A 271 -11.92 13.45 -8.04
CA TYR A 271 -12.15 14.70 -7.31
C TYR A 271 -11.93 15.89 -8.24
N ARG A 272 -13.03 16.53 -8.64
CA ARG A 272 -13.07 17.66 -9.59
C ARG A 272 -12.43 17.32 -10.96
N CYS A 273 -12.50 16.06 -11.36
CA CYS A 273 -12.00 15.60 -12.65
C CYS A 273 -12.84 14.45 -13.20
N ASP A 274 -12.94 14.38 -14.53
CA ASP A 274 -13.66 13.34 -15.27
C ASP A 274 -12.72 12.26 -15.83
N GLU A 275 -11.42 12.49 -15.72
CA GLU A 275 -10.37 11.57 -16.16
C GLU A 275 -9.45 11.20 -15.00
N LEU A 276 -8.90 9.99 -15.07
CA LEU A 276 -7.90 9.53 -14.12
C LEU A 276 -6.64 10.38 -14.28
N PRO A 277 -6.11 10.98 -13.21
CA PRO A 277 -4.82 11.64 -13.24
C PRO A 277 -3.70 10.62 -13.48
N ALA A 278 -2.74 10.99 -14.33
CA ALA A 278 -1.56 10.18 -14.63
C ALA A 278 -0.35 10.62 -13.78
N PHE A 279 -0.54 10.72 -12.46
CA PHE A 279 0.49 11.08 -11.48
C PHE A 279 1.09 12.48 -11.71
N TYR A 280 2.09 12.62 -12.60
CA TYR A 280 2.69 13.90 -12.98
C TYR A 280 1.83 14.75 -13.91
N ARG A 281 0.69 14.20 -14.34
CA ARG A 281 -0.20 14.72 -15.37
C ARG A 281 -1.62 14.75 -14.82
N ARG A 282 -2.37 15.80 -15.14
CA ARG A 282 -3.75 15.98 -14.70
C ARG A 282 -4.73 15.05 -15.41
N ALA A 283 -4.40 14.65 -16.63
CA ALA A 283 -5.22 13.81 -17.49
C ALA A 283 -4.39 12.65 -18.07
N SER A 284 -5.02 11.48 -18.15
CA SER A 284 -4.46 10.26 -18.73
C SER A 284 -5.15 9.81 -20.03
N GLY A 285 -6.30 10.40 -20.37
CA GLY A 285 -7.20 9.88 -21.40
C GLY A 285 -8.10 8.72 -20.92
N VAL A 286 -7.93 8.22 -19.70
CA VAL A 286 -8.82 7.21 -19.10
C VAL A 286 -9.96 7.92 -18.38
N ARG A 287 -11.20 7.77 -18.90
CA ARG A 287 -12.38 8.36 -18.24
C ARG A 287 -12.71 7.63 -16.95
N LEU A 288 -13.12 8.39 -15.95
CA LEU A 288 -13.61 7.87 -14.68
C LEU A 288 -15.13 7.71 -14.73
N PRO A 289 -15.69 6.72 -14.01
CA PRO A 289 -17.13 6.49 -13.97
C PRO A 289 -17.87 7.57 -13.17
N HIS A 290 -17.19 8.19 -12.20
CA HIS A 290 -17.79 9.13 -11.26
C HIS A 290 -16.88 10.33 -11.02
N ARG A 291 -17.43 11.53 -11.18
CA ARG A 291 -16.83 12.79 -10.76
C ARG A 291 -17.55 13.32 -9.52
N VAL A 292 -16.79 13.88 -8.60
CA VAL A 292 -17.28 14.49 -7.35
C VAL A 292 -16.58 15.82 -7.14
N ASP A 293 -17.32 16.91 -6.92
CA ASP A 293 -16.73 18.27 -6.89
C ASP A 293 -16.46 18.81 -5.47
N THR A 294 -17.01 18.16 -4.44
CA THR A 294 -16.85 18.61 -3.05
C THR A 294 -16.42 17.49 -2.10
N VAL A 295 -15.60 17.84 -1.11
CA VAL A 295 -15.18 16.91 -0.05
C VAL A 295 -16.35 16.39 0.78
N ARG A 296 -17.39 17.21 0.97
CA ARG A 296 -18.61 16.81 1.67
C ARG A 296 -19.31 15.67 0.95
N GLU A 297 -19.49 15.80 -0.36
CA GLU A 297 -20.09 14.75 -1.19
C GLU A 297 -19.23 13.49 -1.22
N LEU A 298 -17.89 13.61 -1.29
CA LEU A 298 -16.99 12.47 -1.12
C LEU A 298 -17.25 11.73 0.20
N ALA A 299 -17.35 12.47 1.31
CA ALA A 299 -17.60 11.89 2.63
C ALA A 299 -18.99 11.23 2.73
N GLU A 300 -20.02 11.81 2.12
CA GLU A 300 -21.37 11.25 2.05
C GLU A 300 -21.39 9.93 1.26
N ILE A 301 -20.77 9.90 0.07
CA ILE A 301 -20.65 8.70 -0.77
C ILE A 301 -19.92 7.59 -0.02
N LEU A 302 -18.77 7.89 0.60
CA LEU A 302 -17.99 6.91 1.36
C LEU A 302 -18.75 6.38 2.58
N THR A 303 -19.54 7.24 3.24
CA THR A 303 -20.39 6.83 4.36
C THR A 303 -21.44 5.82 3.91
N VAL A 304 -22.13 6.07 2.78
CA VAL A 304 -23.09 5.12 2.20
C VAL A 304 -22.38 3.82 1.77
N HIS A 305 -21.26 3.93 1.05
CA HIS A 305 -20.46 2.80 0.58
C HIS A 305 -20.10 1.85 1.73
N TRP A 306 -19.57 2.38 2.84
CA TRP A 306 -19.15 1.56 3.97
C TRP A 306 -20.28 1.13 4.90
N ARG A 307 -21.22 2.02 5.25
CA ARG A 307 -22.25 1.73 6.28
C ARG A 307 -23.50 1.07 5.72
N ALA A 308 -23.94 1.46 4.53
CA ALA A 308 -25.19 0.96 3.95
C ALA A 308 -24.96 -0.25 3.04
N LEU A 309 -23.85 -0.25 2.29
CA LEU A 309 -23.58 -1.28 1.28
C LEU A 309 -22.51 -2.30 1.69
N GLY A 310 -21.80 -2.05 2.79
CA GLY A 310 -20.71 -2.94 3.26
C GLY A 310 -19.50 -2.98 2.33
N GLY A 311 -19.33 -1.96 1.48
CA GLY A 311 -18.21 -1.83 0.56
C GLY A 311 -16.86 -1.68 1.27
N HIS A 312 -15.78 -1.80 0.50
CA HIS A 312 -14.42 -1.71 0.99
C HIS A 312 -13.68 -0.53 0.36
N GLY A 313 -12.47 -0.74 -0.16
CA GLY A 313 -11.57 0.35 -0.53
C GLY A 313 -12.18 1.32 -1.54
N ALA A 314 -11.75 2.57 -1.42
CA ALA A 314 -12.02 3.61 -2.41
C ALA A 314 -10.73 4.32 -2.82
N LEU A 315 -10.62 4.66 -4.10
CA LEU A 315 -9.61 5.57 -4.64
C LEU A 315 -10.26 6.93 -4.90
N ILE A 316 -9.73 7.96 -4.26
CA ILE A 316 -10.03 9.36 -4.56
C ILE A 316 -8.91 9.87 -5.47
N ALA A 317 -9.20 9.93 -6.77
CA ALA A 317 -8.29 10.38 -7.79
C ALA A 317 -8.25 11.92 -7.82
N ASN A 318 -7.15 12.49 -7.33
CA ASN A 318 -6.95 13.92 -7.18
C ASN A 318 -5.84 14.43 -8.12
N PRO A 319 -6.14 15.22 -9.16
CA PRO A 319 -5.13 15.68 -10.11
C PRO A 319 -4.01 16.49 -9.44
N ILE A 320 -2.78 16.33 -9.93
CA ILE A 320 -1.64 17.21 -9.58
C ILE A 320 -2.03 18.70 -9.75
N PRO A 321 -1.57 19.63 -8.88
CA PRO A 321 -1.76 21.05 -9.10
C PRO A 321 -1.28 21.48 -10.49
N ALA A 322 -2.06 22.32 -11.18
CA ALA A 322 -1.77 22.70 -12.57
C ALA A 322 -0.39 23.33 -12.76
N ALA A 323 0.09 24.12 -11.79
CA ALA A 323 1.41 24.74 -11.84
C ALA A 323 2.58 23.73 -11.70
N ALA A 324 2.31 22.51 -11.25
CA ALA A 324 3.31 21.46 -11.04
C ALA A 324 3.26 20.34 -12.09
N GLU A 325 2.33 20.41 -13.05
CA GLU A 325 2.18 19.42 -14.11
C GLU A 325 3.42 19.35 -15.02
N LEU A 326 3.78 18.13 -15.43
CA LEU A 326 4.87 17.90 -16.38
C LEU A 326 4.34 17.68 -17.81
N PRO A 327 5.11 18.08 -18.85
CA PRO A 327 4.75 17.81 -20.25
C PRO A 327 4.60 16.31 -20.53
N ALA A 328 3.60 15.91 -21.33
CA ALA A 328 3.38 14.50 -21.69
C ALA A 328 4.59 13.95 -22.44
N GLU A 329 5.07 14.73 -23.40
CA GLU A 329 6.12 14.36 -24.32
C GLU A 329 7.42 14.04 -23.57
N LEU A 330 7.67 14.75 -22.46
CA LEU A 330 8.78 14.47 -21.57
C LEU A 330 8.61 13.13 -20.85
N ILE A 331 7.44 12.88 -20.26
CA ILE A 331 7.20 11.67 -19.48
C ILE A 331 7.20 10.44 -20.38
N ASP A 332 6.47 10.48 -21.49
CA ASP A 332 6.28 9.36 -22.39
C ASP A 332 7.59 8.93 -23.06
N ALA A 333 8.37 9.90 -23.58
CA ALA A 333 9.65 9.60 -24.22
C ALA A 333 10.65 8.96 -23.24
N VAL A 334 10.76 9.49 -22.03
CA VAL A 334 11.68 8.95 -21.01
C VAL A 334 11.25 7.57 -20.57
N LEU A 335 9.95 7.36 -20.42
CA LEU A 335 9.38 6.11 -19.96
C LEU A 335 9.52 4.98 -20.96
N GLN A 336 9.28 5.25 -22.25
CA GLN A 336 9.53 4.28 -23.31
C GLN A 336 11.00 3.85 -23.33
N GLN A 337 11.94 4.80 -23.24
CA GLN A 337 13.37 4.49 -23.20
C GLN A 337 13.77 3.73 -21.93
N ALA A 338 13.24 4.12 -20.77
CA ALA A 338 13.55 3.49 -19.50
C ALA A 338 13.01 2.05 -19.44
N LEU A 339 11.82 1.78 -19.99
CA LEU A 339 11.28 0.43 -20.09
C LEU A 339 12.14 -0.47 -20.98
N ALA A 340 12.59 0.03 -22.13
CA ALA A 340 13.50 -0.71 -23.01
C ALA A 340 14.83 -1.04 -22.31
N ARG A 341 15.41 -0.08 -21.58
CA ARG A 341 16.62 -0.30 -20.77
C ARG A 341 16.41 -1.28 -19.62
N ALA A 342 15.28 -1.19 -18.92
CA ALA A 342 14.93 -2.11 -17.84
C ALA A 342 14.80 -3.55 -18.35
N ALA A 343 14.17 -3.74 -19.51
CA ALA A 343 14.03 -5.03 -20.16
C ALA A 343 15.40 -5.63 -20.54
N ALA A 344 16.27 -4.83 -21.17
CA ALA A 344 17.62 -5.26 -21.55
C ALA A 344 18.51 -5.58 -20.33
N ALA A 345 18.29 -4.93 -19.20
CA ALA A 345 18.99 -5.16 -17.94
C ALA A 345 18.30 -6.17 -17.01
N GLU A 346 17.20 -6.80 -17.47
CA GLU A 346 16.38 -7.75 -16.69
C GLU A 346 15.89 -7.22 -15.33
N ILE A 347 15.65 -5.90 -15.23
CA ILE A 347 15.13 -5.28 -14.01
C ILE A 347 13.62 -5.51 -13.95
N ARG A 348 13.17 -6.33 -13.01
CA ARG A 348 11.76 -6.76 -12.87
C ARG A 348 11.23 -6.63 -11.44
N GLY A 349 9.91 -6.76 -11.30
CA GLY A 349 9.21 -6.81 -10.02
C GLY A 349 9.48 -5.58 -9.14
N LYS A 350 9.77 -5.81 -7.86
CA LYS A 350 9.92 -4.71 -6.86
C LYS A 350 11.00 -3.67 -7.21
N ALA A 351 12.00 -4.05 -8.02
CA ALA A 351 13.08 -3.17 -8.47
C ALA A 351 12.69 -2.25 -9.63
N LEU A 352 11.66 -2.59 -10.41
CA LEU A 352 11.27 -1.86 -11.61
C LEU A 352 10.76 -0.46 -11.31
N THR A 353 9.85 -0.31 -10.34
CA THR A 353 9.28 1.01 -9.99
C THR A 353 10.35 2.04 -9.57
N PRO A 354 11.24 1.75 -8.60
CA PRO A 354 12.30 2.68 -8.24
C PRO A 354 13.23 3.04 -9.42
N TYR A 355 13.55 2.06 -10.27
CA TYR A 355 14.37 2.28 -11.46
C TYR A 355 13.71 3.27 -12.43
N LEU A 356 12.43 3.06 -12.78
CA LEU A 356 11.72 3.94 -13.72
C LEU A 356 11.55 5.37 -13.18
N LEU A 357 11.28 5.52 -11.88
CA LEU A 357 11.17 6.84 -11.25
C LEU A 357 12.52 7.58 -11.21
N ALA A 358 13.63 6.86 -10.98
CA ALA A 358 14.97 7.43 -11.03
C ALA A 358 15.33 7.93 -12.44
N GLU A 359 14.96 7.18 -13.48
CA GLU A 359 15.17 7.59 -14.87
C GLU A 359 14.36 8.84 -15.23
N ILE A 360 13.11 8.95 -14.78
CA ILE A 360 12.29 10.16 -14.94
C ILE A 360 12.90 11.35 -14.18
N SER A 361 13.40 11.14 -12.97
CA SER A 361 14.06 12.19 -12.19
C SER A 361 15.30 12.74 -12.90
N ARG A 362 16.16 11.83 -13.41
CA ARG A 362 17.36 12.18 -14.16
C ARG A 362 17.03 12.96 -15.43
N ALA A 363 16.07 12.49 -16.22
CA ALA A 363 15.71 13.12 -17.48
C ALA A 363 14.95 14.44 -17.30
N SER A 364 14.23 14.62 -16.20
CA SER A 364 13.50 15.86 -15.89
C SER A 364 14.34 16.90 -15.16
N ALA A 365 15.64 16.66 -14.97
CA ALA A 365 16.55 17.52 -14.19
C ALA A 365 15.98 17.87 -12.80
N GLY A 366 15.35 16.90 -12.14
CA GLY A 366 14.73 17.07 -10.82
C GLY A 366 13.33 17.68 -10.81
N ARG A 367 12.77 18.12 -11.94
CA ARG A 367 11.39 18.64 -12.01
C ARG A 367 10.34 17.62 -11.54
N SER A 368 10.58 16.33 -11.76
CA SER A 368 9.68 15.27 -11.26
C SER A 368 9.70 15.15 -9.74
N VAL A 369 10.80 15.48 -9.06
CA VAL A 369 10.85 15.53 -7.59
C VAL A 369 9.97 16.66 -7.06
N VAL A 370 10.06 17.84 -7.67
CA VAL A 370 9.22 18.99 -7.34
C VAL A 370 7.75 18.68 -7.58
N ALA A 371 7.42 18.09 -8.74
CA ALA A 371 6.07 17.67 -9.07
C ALA A 371 5.53 16.60 -8.10
N ASN A 372 6.35 15.61 -7.72
CA ASN A 372 5.99 14.55 -6.77
C ASN A 372 5.71 15.13 -5.37
N ARG A 373 6.51 16.10 -4.91
CA ARG A 373 6.24 16.83 -3.67
C ARG A 373 4.91 17.58 -3.75
N ALA A 374 4.69 18.34 -4.82
CA ALA A 374 3.48 19.16 -4.99
C ALA A 374 2.19 18.29 -5.01
N LEU A 375 2.19 17.18 -5.76
CA LEU A 375 1.04 16.27 -5.79
C LEU A 375 0.83 15.58 -4.43
N ALA A 376 1.90 15.20 -3.73
CA ALA A 376 1.78 14.48 -2.46
C ALA A 376 1.22 15.39 -1.37
N VAL A 377 1.70 16.63 -1.29
CA VAL A 377 1.17 17.65 -0.39
C VAL A 377 -0.30 17.93 -0.70
N HIS A 378 -0.65 18.12 -1.97
CA HIS A 378 -2.03 18.36 -2.38
C HIS A 378 -2.97 17.19 -2.00
N ASN A 379 -2.51 15.95 -2.16
CA ASN A 379 -3.27 14.76 -1.74
C ASN A 379 -3.41 14.67 -0.21
N ALA A 380 -2.41 15.13 0.55
CA ALA A 380 -2.48 15.16 2.00
C ALA A 380 -3.50 16.22 2.50
N GLU A 381 -3.57 17.37 1.83
CA GLU A 381 -4.58 18.41 2.10
C GLU A 381 -5.99 17.89 1.84
N VAL A 382 -6.26 17.34 0.65
CA VAL A 382 -7.57 16.76 0.31
C VAL A 382 -7.92 15.59 1.23
N GLY A 383 -6.95 14.74 1.58
CA GLY A 383 -7.16 13.64 2.53
C GLY A 383 -7.52 14.12 3.94
N ALA A 384 -6.91 15.20 4.40
CA ALA A 384 -7.23 15.77 5.71
C ALA A 384 -8.60 16.44 5.74
N GLU A 385 -8.95 17.20 4.70
CA GLU A 385 -10.31 17.76 4.54
C GLU A 385 -11.35 16.63 4.55
N LEU A 386 -11.08 15.53 3.82
CA LEU A 386 -11.95 14.35 3.77
C LEU A 386 -12.07 13.66 5.13
N ALA A 387 -10.96 13.48 5.85
CA ALA A 387 -10.98 12.89 7.19
C ALA A 387 -11.82 13.72 8.16
N VAL A 388 -11.69 15.04 8.12
CA VAL A 388 -12.51 15.97 8.93
C VAL A 388 -13.99 15.82 8.59
N ALA A 389 -14.35 15.87 7.30
CA ALA A 389 -15.73 15.70 6.86
C ALA A 389 -16.33 14.35 7.29
N LEU A 390 -15.56 13.26 7.17
CA LEU A 390 -15.96 11.92 7.63
C LEU A 390 -16.14 11.85 9.14
N SER A 391 -15.29 12.51 9.93
CA SER A 391 -15.41 12.47 11.40
C SER A 391 -16.77 12.98 11.89
N HIS A 392 -17.31 14.02 11.24
CA HIS A 392 -18.63 14.57 11.55
C HIS A 392 -19.80 13.64 11.18
N LEU A 393 -19.65 12.85 10.11
CA LEU A 393 -20.67 11.90 9.64
C LEU A 393 -20.61 10.57 10.40
N LEU A 394 -19.41 10.12 10.76
CA LEU A 394 -19.21 8.86 11.46
C LEU A 394 -19.47 8.95 12.98
N ALA A 395 -19.38 10.15 13.56
CA ALA A 395 -19.79 10.39 14.95
C ALA A 395 -21.32 10.39 15.15
N ARG A 396 -22.08 10.54 14.06
CA ARG A 396 -23.54 10.37 14.01
C ARG A 396 -23.86 8.90 13.69
#